data_AF-A0A0G1BVP0-F1
#
_entry.id   AF-A0A0G1BVP0-F1
#
_cell.length_a   1.000
_cell.length_b   1.000
_cell.length_c   1.000
_cell.angle_alpha   90.00
_cell.angle_beta   90.00
_cell.angle_gamma   90.00
#
_symmetry.space_group_name_H-M   'P 1'
#
loop_
_entity.id
_entity.type
_entity.pdbx_description
1 polymer ?
#
loop_
_entity_poly.entity_id
_entity_poly.type
_entity_poly.pdbx_seq_one_letter_code
_entity_poly.pdbx_strand_id
1 'polypeptide(L)' 'SDSLKWVRPTSGEDNVLLVSNDGKSIKFREEDVRATARDTQGVRIMRFKESGDQVASVTFV' A
#
# COMPACT_ATOMS: atom_id res chain seq x y z
N SER A 1 8.56 12.64 7.11
CA SER A 1 8.50 13.04 5.68
C SER A 1 8.08 11.84 4.87
N ASP A 2 7.23 12.02 3.87
CA ASP A 2 6.80 10.93 2.99
C ASP A 2 7.89 10.63 1.94
N SER A 3 8.03 9.37 1.53
CA SER A 3 9.00 8.93 0.53
C SER A 3 8.56 7.62 -0.12
N LEU A 4 8.77 7.51 -1.44
CA LEU A 4 8.55 6.25 -2.17
C LEU A 4 9.52 5.18 -1.65
N LYS A 5 8.97 4.05 -1.20
CA LYS A 5 9.77 2.92 -0.67
C LYS A 5 9.97 1.81 -1.68
N TRP A 6 8.92 1.46 -2.43
CA TRP A 6 8.94 0.33 -3.35
C TRP A 6 8.11 0.61 -4.59
N VAL A 7 8.51 -0.03 -5.70
CA VAL A 7 7.74 -0.15 -6.93
C VAL A 7 7.77 -1.62 -7.33
N ARG A 8 6.61 -2.15 -7.72
CA ARG A 8 6.44 -3.54 -8.14
C ARG A 8 5.37 -3.59 -9.24
N PRO A 9 5.59 -4.34 -10.33
CA PRO A 9 4.55 -4.59 -11.32
C PRO A 9 3.51 -5.56 -10.74
N THR A 10 2.25 -5.39 -11.15
CA THR A 10 1.13 -6.29 -10.84
C THR A 10 0.49 -6.82 -12.12
N SER A 11 -0.29 -7.90 -12.00
CA SER A 11 -0.86 -8.63 -13.13
C SER A 11 -2.26 -8.18 -13.55
N GLY A 12 -2.98 -7.45 -12.71
CA GLY A 12 -4.41 -7.15 -12.83
C GLY A 12 -5.29 -8.04 -11.94
N GLU A 13 -4.78 -9.18 -11.46
CA GLU A 13 -5.52 -10.15 -10.64
C GLU A 13 -4.90 -10.40 -9.25
N ASP A 14 -3.88 -9.62 -8.87
CA ASP A 14 -3.09 -9.87 -7.66
C ASP A 14 -3.84 -9.44 -6.39
N ASN A 15 -3.61 -10.17 -5.30
CA ASN A 15 -3.94 -9.65 -3.97
C ASN A 15 -2.73 -8.90 -3.42
N VAL A 16 -2.97 -7.74 -2.84
CA VAL A 16 -1.92 -6.94 -2.19
C VAL A 16 -2.02 -7.12 -0.67
N LEU A 17 -0.90 -7.44 -0.03
CA LEU A 17 -0.76 -7.47 1.41
C LEU A 17 0.19 -6.35 1.87
N LEU A 18 -0.31 -5.44 2.70
CA LEU A 18 0.48 -4.42 3.38
C LEU A 18 0.59 -4.74 4.87
N VAL A 19 1.78 -4.51 5.44
CA VAL A 19 2.06 -4.67 6.86
C VAL A 19 2.73 -3.41 7.41
N SER A 20 2.31 -2.96 8.59
CA SER A 20 2.91 -1.82 9.31
C SER A 20 4.00 -2.27 10.30
N ASN A 21 4.79 -1.32 10.80
CA ASN A 21 5.84 -1.62 11.78
C ASN A 21 5.27 -2.21 13.08
N ASP A 22 4.06 -1.82 13.44
CA ASP A 22 3.35 -2.33 14.63
C ASP A 22 2.61 -3.67 14.35
N GLY A 23 2.84 -4.29 13.19
CA GLY A 23 2.23 -5.58 12.84
C GLY A 23 0.76 -5.50 12.39
N LYS A 24 0.22 -4.31 12.12
CA LYS A 24 -1.11 -4.16 11.52
C LYS A 24 -1.04 -4.57 10.05
N SER A 25 -2.03 -5.30 9.55
CA SER A 25 -2.05 -5.74 8.15
C SER A 25 -3.39 -5.49 7.45
N ILE A 26 -3.32 -5.26 6.13
CA ILE A 26 -4.48 -5.12 5.25
C ILE A 26 -4.21 -5.97 4.00
N LYS A 27 -5.16 -6.83 3.63
CA LYS A 27 -5.19 -7.56 2.36
C LYS A 27 -6.40 -7.10 1.53
N PHE A 28 -6.18 -6.80 0.26
CA PHE A 28 -7.22 -6.37 -0.69
C PHE A 28 -6.87 -6.80 -2.11
N ARG A 29 -7.84 -6.77 -3.03
CA ARG A 29 -7.58 -7.04 -4.45
C ARG A 29 -7.03 -5.77 -5.10
N GLU A 30 -6.06 -5.89 -6.01
CA GLU A 30 -5.49 -4.68 -6.63
C GLU A 30 -6.55 -3.82 -7.35
N GLU A 31 -7.62 -4.43 -7.86
CA GLU A 31 -8.76 -3.76 -8.48
C GLU A 31 -9.51 -2.82 -7.51
N ASP A 32 -9.41 -3.02 -6.20
CA ASP A 32 -9.97 -2.10 -5.20
C ASP A 32 -9.23 -0.74 -5.21
N VAL A 33 -8.06 -0.67 -5.85
CA VAL A 33 -7.26 0.55 -6.04
C VAL A 33 -7.35 0.99 -7.49
N ARG A 34 -7.98 2.15 -7.70
CA ARG A 34 -8.07 2.75 -9.02
C ARG A 34 -6.68 3.15 -9.54
N ALA A 35 -6.36 2.74 -10.77
CA ALA A 35 -5.20 3.25 -11.51
C ALA A 35 -5.26 4.77 -11.70
N THR A 36 -4.17 5.46 -11.37
CA THR A 36 -4.04 6.92 -11.50
C THR A 36 -2.95 7.31 -12.48
N ALA A 37 -2.99 8.55 -12.97
CA ALA A 37 -1.89 9.11 -13.76
C ALA A 37 -0.64 9.33 -12.89
N ARG A 38 0.52 9.55 -13.55
CA ARG A 38 1.82 9.69 -12.89
C ARG A 38 1.87 10.83 -11.87
N ASP A 39 1.23 11.96 -12.18
CA ASP A 39 1.26 13.16 -11.34
C ASP A 39 0.03 13.21 -10.40
N THR A 40 0.01 12.30 -9.42
CA THR A 40 -1.05 12.20 -8.40
C THR A 40 -0.47 11.79 -7.04
N GLN A 41 -1.24 11.97 -5.96
CA GLN A 41 -0.89 11.47 -4.62
C GLN A 41 -1.22 9.98 -4.41
N GLY A 42 -1.88 9.34 -5.38
CA GLY A 42 -2.37 7.97 -5.25
C GLY A 42 -3.56 7.81 -4.29
N VAL A 43 -3.77 6.59 -3.82
CA VAL A 43 -4.87 6.20 -2.92
C VAL A 43 -4.31 5.80 -1.57
N ARG A 44 -4.94 6.26 -0.48
CA ARG A 44 -4.55 5.87 0.88
C ARG A 44 -5.18 4.53 1.25
N ILE A 45 -4.34 3.51 1.44
CA ILE A 45 -4.77 2.16 1.83
C ILE A 45 -4.87 2.01 3.35
N MET A 46 -3.86 2.47 4.08
CA MET A 46 -3.76 2.31 5.52
C MET A 46 -3.86 3.66 6.23
N ARG A 47 -4.68 3.74 7.28
CA ARG A 47 -4.76 4.90 8.18
C ARG A 47 -4.15 4.52 9.52
N PHE A 48 -3.13 5.26 9.93
CA PHE A 48 -2.51 5.14 11.24
C PHE A 48 -3.23 6.03 12.25
N LYS A 49 -3.56 5.47 13.43
CA LYS A 49 -4.13 6.24 14.55
C LYS A 49 -3.05 6.80 15.47
N GLU A 50 -1.97 6.04 15.64
CA GLU A 50 -0.84 6.38 16.52
C GLU A 50 0.26 7.08 15.73
N SER A 51 0.97 7.99 16.39
CA SER A 51 2.12 8.68 15.79
C SER A 51 3.33 7.74 15.74
N GLY A 52 3.93 7.59 14.56
CA GLY A 52 5.18 6.84 14.38
C GLY A 52 5.03 5.51 13.65
N ASP A 53 3.81 4.98 13.54
CA ASP A 53 3.54 3.81 12.70
C ASP A 53 3.58 4.19 11.21
N GLN A 54 4.07 3.27 10.39
CA GLN A 54 4.24 3.44 8.96
C GLN A 54 4.22 2.07 8.28
N VAL A 55 4.00 2.07 6.96
CA VAL A 55 4.07 0.84 6.16
C VAL A 55 5.50 0.30 6.19
N ALA A 56 5.65 -0.95 6.64
CA ALA A 56 6.91 -1.66 6.77
C ALA A 56 7.21 -2.50 5.52
N SER A 57 6.18 -3.07 4.90
CA SER A 57 6.32 -3.93 3.73
C SER A 57 5.05 -4.00 2.90
N VAL A 58 5.23 -4.31 1.61
CA VAL A 58 4.18 -4.67 0.67
C VAL A 58 4.61 -5.91 -0.12
N THR A 59 3.70 -6.86 -0.30
CA THR A 59 3.89 -8.02 -1.18
C THR A 59 2.60 -8.33 -1.92
N PHE A 60 2.75 -9.08 -3.01
CA PHE A 60 1.63 -9.63 -3.79
C PHE A 60 1.49 -11.11 -3.46
N VAL A 61 0.25 -11.59 -3.45
CA VAL A 61 -0.14 -12.96 -3.07
C VAL A 61 -1.14 -13.53 -4.05
#